data_AF-A0A1Q6JW79-F1
#
_entry.id   AF-A0A1Q6JW79-F1
#
_cell.length_a   1.000
_cell.length_b   1.000
_cell.length_c   1.000
_cell.angle_alpha   90.00
_cell.angle_beta   90.00
_cell.angle_gamma   90.00
#
_symmetry.space_group_name_H-M   'P 1'
#
loop_
_entity.id
_entity.type
_entity.pdbx_description
1 polymer ?
#
loop_
_entity_poly.entity_id
_entity_poly.type
_entity_poly.pdbx_seq_one_letter_code
_entity_poly.pdbx_strand_id
1 'polypeptide(L)'
;MRGKKIGIIIIVILLIIAIFAGIITYLFLNTDVFLGKNQAFSKYLIQGISQVEDVMKSESIKKYISMLNDETCETNTKLDFKYSEGGEISSGYNNLSMNMKTQKDQQYNYKNLQILFGDISVIQVESIKQDDLDGIRFTNIFKQFLTFKDGKNIEDSDLTNEEVETMKKVIEDDKEFYSGILFSKEDYENIKNKYLQIFADAMKQGEFSKQNNSVITIDSKTEKTTAYSCKLSSIQVQNLIIKILNNLQNDDIILEKVQNLLGDSKKYKEYVEEILRDAEDTEYPEVNITTYVQDRKNIRTSITMNTDTVNIETSNNEGKYVLKIQHEQINSEKENSQKIEISRETTSENEKYILNVETIDGKDEYSAEAVLTSDYKTTEFNLDFYKGIININVKAQNTITNTVKDKINLGSDNNVLANDLDKTVLKMVVQRMKNAYTDTLVKRYNLLVKKLQSEDLMTALKSILTDSESNTENTDNANDNETDNQATKEEINRFNAKFEFYTGSEISAESVKTLLDVVKDHLESVDITPLNTASTSTSEKIKERIKLNIKKDNPNVDLATGIKEKLEENEKYDIAITYSDKTGIIETLTIEPNKK
;
A
#
# COMPACT_ATOMS: atom_id res chain seq x y z
N MET A 1 -21.77 1.95 20.89
CA MET A 1 -21.90 0.67 21.64
C MET A 1 -22.29 -0.54 20.77
N ARG A 2 -23.32 -0.51 19.91
CA ARG A 2 -23.66 -1.66 19.02
C ARG A 2 -22.65 -1.92 17.89
N GLY A 3 -22.10 -0.88 17.26
CA GLY A 3 -21.06 -1.01 16.22
C GLY A 3 -19.75 -1.63 16.73
N LYS A 4 -19.38 -1.36 18.00
CA LYS A 4 -18.22 -1.99 18.66
C LYS A 4 -18.40 -3.51 18.79
N LYS A 5 -19.58 -3.99 19.19
CA LYS A 5 -19.89 -5.44 19.29
C LYS A 5 -19.82 -6.17 17.95
N ILE A 6 -20.19 -5.51 16.86
CA ILE A 6 -20.05 -6.04 15.50
C ILE A 6 -18.55 -6.10 15.13
N GLY A 7 -17.78 -5.04 15.38
CA GLY A 7 -16.31 -5.04 15.24
C GLY A 7 -15.61 -6.21 15.94
N ILE A 8 -16.04 -6.54 17.16
CA ILE A 8 -15.52 -7.69 17.96
C ILE A 8 -15.75 -9.01 17.24
N ILE A 9 -16.97 -9.24 16.74
CA ILE A 9 -17.33 -10.44 15.99
C ILE A 9 -16.51 -10.51 14.70
N ILE A 10 -16.30 -9.38 14.02
CA ILE A 10 -15.55 -9.27 12.76
C ILE A 10 -14.07 -9.60 12.94
N ILE A 11 -13.44 -9.10 14.01
CA ILE A 11 -12.03 -9.38 14.30
C ILE A 11 -11.85 -10.82 14.73
N VAL A 12 -12.76 -11.33 15.57
CA VAL A 12 -12.77 -12.73 15.95
C VAL A 12 -12.96 -13.62 14.73
N ILE A 13 -13.80 -13.23 13.76
CA ILE A 13 -14.00 -13.92 12.46
C ILE A 13 -12.76 -13.80 11.56
N LEU A 14 -12.16 -12.61 11.39
CA LEU A 14 -10.94 -12.41 10.58
C LEU A 14 -9.74 -13.17 11.14
N LEU A 15 -9.62 -13.26 12.46
CA LEU A 15 -8.62 -14.11 13.10
C LEU A 15 -8.97 -15.58 12.94
N ILE A 16 -10.21 -15.98 13.16
CA ILE A 16 -10.74 -17.32 12.80
C ILE A 16 -10.32 -17.69 11.37
N ILE A 17 -10.43 -16.78 10.40
CA ILE A 17 -10.03 -16.97 9.00
C ILE A 17 -8.52 -17.15 8.84
N ALA A 18 -7.71 -16.31 9.50
CA ALA A 18 -6.25 -16.42 9.51
C ALA A 18 -5.75 -17.66 10.25
N ILE A 19 -6.51 -18.18 11.21
CA ILE A 19 -6.24 -19.36 12.04
C ILE A 19 -6.64 -20.67 11.32
N PHE A 20 -7.57 -20.63 10.36
CA PHE A 20 -8.19 -21.82 9.80
C PHE A 20 -7.55 -22.40 8.54
N ALA A 21 -6.34 -22.00 8.15
CA ALA A 21 -5.64 -22.56 7.00
C ALA A 21 -4.39 -23.42 7.38
N GLY A 22 -4.48 -24.54 8.14
CA GLY A 22 -3.21 -25.29 8.46
C GLY A 22 -3.09 -26.77 8.90
N ILE A 23 -4.14 -27.54 9.19
CA ILE A 23 -4.20 -28.95 9.71
C ILE A 23 -3.46 -29.40 11.02
N ILE A 24 -4.25 -30.05 11.90
CA ILE A 24 -3.82 -31.09 12.87
C ILE A 24 -4.00 -32.47 12.22
N THR A 25 -2.91 -33.19 11.90
CA THR A 25 -2.95 -34.55 11.31
C THR A 25 -2.67 -35.67 12.33
N TYR A 26 -3.28 -35.66 13.52
CA TYR A 26 -3.05 -36.81 14.42
C TYR A 26 -4.17 -37.24 15.37
N LEU A 27 -5.45 -36.99 15.08
CA LEU A 27 -6.50 -37.60 15.90
C LEU A 27 -7.66 -38.14 15.06
N PHE A 28 -7.74 -39.48 15.05
CA PHE A 28 -8.88 -40.35 14.72
C PHE A 28 -9.18 -40.66 13.24
N LEU A 29 -8.62 -41.78 12.78
CA LEU A 29 -9.15 -42.54 11.64
C LEU A 29 -9.70 -43.89 12.13
N ASN A 30 -11.01 -44.10 11.95
CA ASN A 30 -11.59 -45.32 11.37
C ASN A 30 -13.10 -45.15 11.10
N THR A 31 -13.48 -45.25 9.81
CA THR A 31 -14.84 -45.40 9.23
C THR A 31 -15.99 -44.53 9.78
N ASP A 32 -16.48 -43.58 8.95
CA ASP A 32 -17.55 -42.59 9.26
C ASP A 32 -18.89 -43.14 9.75
N VAL A 33 -19.19 -44.40 9.46
CA VAL A 33 -20.47 -45.02 9.80
C VAL A 33 -20.56 -45.35 11.30
N PHE A 34 -19.42 -45.45 11.99
CA PHE A 34 -19.33 -45.80 13.41
C PHE A 34 -18.81 -44.67 14.31
N LEU A 35 -18.55 -43.48 13.74
CA LEU A 35 -18.10 -42.32 14.51
C LEU A 35 -19.26 -41.76 15.36
N GLY A 36 -18.97 -41.47 16.63
CA GLY A 36 -19.89 -40.71 17.48
C GLY A 36 -20.17 -39.32 16.90
N LYS A 37 -21.29 -38.68 17.28
CA LYS A 37 -21.69 -37.35 16.76
C LYS A 37 -20.57 -36.29 16.90
N ASN A 38 -19.89 -36.29 18.04
CA ASN A 38 -18.68 -35.50 18.32
C ASN A 38 -17.57 -35.76 17.28
N GLN A 39 -17.24 -37.03 17.04
CA GLN A 39 -16.11 -37.40 16.18
C GLN A 39 -16.41 -37.02 14.73
N ALA A 40 -17.64 -37.22 14.27
CA ALA A 40 -18.07 -36.83 12.94
C ALA A 40 -18.05 -35.30 12.77
N PHE A 41 -18.62 -34.54 13.72
CA PHE A 41 -18.53 -33.07 13.72
C PHE A 41 -17.08 -32.58 13.63
N SER A 42 -16.21 -33.09 14.51
CA SER A 42 -14.80 -32.69 14.56
C SER A 42 -14.07 -33.00 13.26
N LYS A 43 -14.30 -34.19 12.69
CA LYS A 43 -13.73 -34.59 11.39
C LYS A 43 -14.10 -33.59 10.29
N TYR A 44 -15.39 -33.27 10.15
CA TYR A 44 -15.86 -32.41 9.06
C TYR A 44 -15.51 -30.94 9.29
N LEU A 45 -15.43 -30.49 10.54
CA LEU A 45 -14.91 -29.15 10.86
C LEU A 45 -13.44 -29.03 10.45
N ILE A 46 -12.60 -30.00 10.81
CA ILE A 46 -11.18 -30.05 10.40
C ILE A 46 -11.03 -30.15 8.88
N GLN A 47 -11.90 -30.91 8.21
CA GLN A 47 -11.90 -30.96 6.75
C GLN A 47 -12.21 -29.59 6.13
N GLY A 48 -13.18 -28.85 6.68
CA GLY A 48 -13.50 -27.48 6.25
C GLY A 48 -12.31 -26.54 6.36
N ILE A 49 -11.63 -26.58 7.51
CA ILE A 49 -10.38 -25.85 7.79
C ILE A 49 -9.30 -26.22 6.76
N SER A 50 -9.11 -27.51 6.50
CA SER A 50 -8.11 -28.00 5.54
C SER A 50 -8.36 -27.50 4.11
N GLN A 51 -9.62 -27.26 3.73
CA GLN A 51 -9.97 -26.74 2.40
C GLN A 51 -9.62 -25.24 2.26
N VAL A 52 -9.58 -24.48 3.36
CA VAL A 52 -9.15 -23.08 3.37
C VAL A 52 -7.66 -22.97 2.98
N GLU A 53 -6.82 -23.90 3.46
CA GLU A 53 -5.38 -23.98 3.09
C GLU A 53 -5.16 -24.06 1.61
N ASP A 54 -6.00 -24.83 0.94
CA ASP A 54 -5.83 -25.09 -0.46
C ASP A 54 -5.96 -23.79 -1.25
N VAL A 55 -6.80 -22.83 -0.83
CA VAL A 55 -6.91 -21.51 -1.47
C VAL A 55 -5.62 -20.69 -1.32
N MET A 56 -4.91 -20.83 -0.21
CA MET A 56 -3.74 -19.99 0.14
C MET A 56 -2.40 -20.50 -0.42
N LYS A 57 -2.31 -21.76 -0.86
CA LYS A 57 -1.05 -22.30 -1.45
C LYS A 57 -0.72 -21.58 -2.76
N SER A 58 0.56 -21.28 -3.01
CA SER A 58 1.06 -20.70 -4.26
C SER A 58 2.41 -21.32 -4.60
N GLU A 59 2.63 -21.79 -5.82
CA GLU A 59 3.97 -22.18 -6.31
C GLU A 59 4.66 -21.02 -7.04
N SER A 60 3.92 -20.17 -7.75
CA SER A 60 4.49 -19.00 -8.44
C SER A 60 5.10 -18.00 -7.48
N ILE A 61 4.39 -17.66 -6.38
CA ILE A 61 4.89 -16.72 -5.36
C ILE A 61 6.09 -17.31 -4.63
N LYS A 62 6.08 -18.62 -4.30
CA LYS A 62 7.25 -19.28 -3.70
C LYS A 62 8.49 -19.18 -4.59
N LYS A 63 8.34 -19.45 -5.89
CA LYS A 63 9.43 -19.36 -6.85
C LYS A 63 9.92 -17.93 -7.03
N TYR A 64 9.00 -16.96 -7.09
CA TYR A 64 9.32 -15.53 -7.12
C TYR A 64 10.16 -15.11 -5.90
N ILE A 65 9.74 -15.47 -4.68
CA ILE A 65 10.48 -15.21 -3.44
C ILE A 65 11.85 -15.90 -3.45
N SER A 66 11.96 -17.11 -4.01
CA SER A 66 13.25 -17.78 -4.18
C SER A 66 14.19 -16.97 -5.07
N MET A 67 13.72 -16.49 -6.22
CA MET A 67 14.52 -15.69 -7.14
C MET A 67 14.94 -14.33 -6.56
N LEU A 68 14.10 -13.71 -5.74
CA LEU A 68 14.48 -12.49 -5.00
C LEU A 68 15.65 -12.75 -4.02
N ASN A 69 15.71 -13.96 -3.46
CA ASN A 69 16.74 -14.33 -2.50
C ASN A 69 18.05 -14.80 -3.16
N ASP A 70 18.04 -15.15 -4.45
CA ASP A 70 19.22 -15.57 -5.20
C ASP A 70 20.34 -14.51 -5.20
N GLU A 71 21.59 -14.95 -5.40
CA GLU A 71 22.74 -14.03 -5.47
C GLU A 71 22.73 -13.13 -6.69
N THR A 72 22.12 -13.59 -7.80
CA THR A 72 22.03 -12.84 -9.05
C THR A 72 20.59 -12.66 -9.48
N CYS A 73 20.08 -11.43 -9.39
CA CYS A 73 18.74 -11.10 -9.89
C CYS A 73 18.63 -9.62 -10.31
N GLU A 74 17.74 -9.35 -11.25
CA GLU A 74 17.33 -7.99 -11.60
C GLU A 74 15.81 -7.89 -11.48
N THR A 75 15.34 -6.87 -10.77
CA THR A 75 13.92 -6.57 -10.63
C THR A 75 13.59 -5.17 -11.12
N ASN A 76 12.41 -5.03 -11.73
CA ASN A 76 11.84 -3.73 -12.06
C ASN A 76 10.40 -3.67 -11.54
N THR A 77 10.17 -2.81 -10.56
CA THR A 77 8.87 -2.54 -9.96
C THR A 77 8.33 -1.21 -10.45
N LYS A 78 7.07 -1.19 -10.85
CA LYS A 78 6.28 0.01 -11.10
C LYS A 78 5.10 0.05 -10.13
N LEU A 79 4.83 1.19 -9.51
CA LEU A 79 3.66 1.46 -8.71
C LEU A 79 2.91 2.65 -9.31
N ASP A 80 1.60 2.51 -9.51
CA ASP A 80 0.71 3.57 -9.96
C ASP A 80 -0.40 3.76 -8.91
N PHE A 81 -0.78 5.02 -8.69
CA PHE A 81 -1.83 5.40 -7.76
C PHE A 81 -2.96 6.09 -8.52
N LYS A 82 -4.21 5.83 -8.12
CA LYS A 82 -5.34 6.65 -8.54
C LYS A 82 -6.29 6.94 -7.37
N TYR A 83 -6.91 8.10 -7.46
CA TYR A 83 -7.94 8.57 -6.55
C TYR A 83 -9.06 9.24 -7.35
N SER A 84 -10.31 8.93 -6.99
CA SER A 84 -11.51 9.53 -7.58
C SER A 84 -12.57 9.73 -6.52
N GLU A 85 -13.33 10.83 -6.60
CA GLU A 85 -14.51 11.13 -5.76
C GLU A 85 -15.81 11.08 -6.57
N GLY A 86 -15.81 10.45 -7.74
CA GLY A 86 -16.93 10.46 -8.68
C GLY A 86 -16.93 11.71 -9.58
N GLY A 87 -16.89 11.50 -10.91
CA GLY A 87 -16.82 12.56 -11.93
C GLY A 87 -15.44 12.68 -12.61
N GLU A 88 -15.29 13.63 -13.54
CA GLU A 88 -14.07 13.86 -14.34
C GLU A 88 -12.95 14.65 -13.60
N ILE A 89 -13.05 14.83 -12.28
CA ILE A 89 -12.07 15.62 -11.54
C ILE A 89 -10.78 14.79 -11.40
N SER A 90 -9.73 15.20 -12.13
CA SER A 90 -8.41 14.56 -12.07
C SER A 90 -7.73 14.86 -10.73
N SER A 91 -7.65 13.88 -9.85
CA SER A 91 -6.86 13.98 -8.62
C SER A 91 -5.35 14.09 -8.95
N GLY A 92 -4.61 14.86 -8.14
CA GLY A 92 -3.15 14.89 -8.20
C GLY A 92 -2.52 13.50 -8.05
N TYR A 93 -3.16 12.60 -7.28
CA TYR A 93 -2.72 11.21 -7.11
C TYR A 93 -2.68 10.44 -8.43
N ASN A 94 -3.53 10.77 -9.41
CA ASN A 94 -3.56 10.09 -10.71
C ASN A 94 -2.30 10.32 -11.55
N ASN A 95 -1.48 11.29 -11.17
CA ASN A 95 -0.18 11.57 -11.78
C ASN A 95 0.98 10.95 -10.97
N LEU A 96 0.73 10.40 -9.79
CA LEU A 96 1.78 9.82 -8.95
C LEU A 96 2.10 8.39 -9.41
N SER A 97 3.38 8.14 -9.70
CA SER A 97 3.90 6.79 -9.88
C SER A 97 5.27 6.64 -9.25
N MET A 98 5.68 5.40 -9.03
CA MET A 98 6.99 5.04 -8.50
C MET A 98 7.61 3.95 -9.35
N ASN A 99 8.88 4.11 -9.70
CA ASN A 99 9.66 3.06 -10.36
C ASN A 99 10.83 2.68 -9.46
N MET A 100 11.08 1.38 -9.33
CA MET A 100 12.24 0.87 -8.63
C MET A 100 12.92 -0.19 -9.47
N LYS A 101 14.21 0.00 -9.74
CA LYS A 101 15.07 -1.04 -10.32
C LYS A 101 16.03 -1.53 -9.25
N THR A 102 16.14 -2.85 -9.09
CA THR A 102 17.16 -3.47 -8.24
C THR A 102 17.98 -4.45 -9.06
N GLN A 103 19.30 -4.44 -8.90
CA GLN A 103 20.23 -5.38 -9.50
C GLN A 103 21.12 -5.94 -8.42
N LYS A 104 21.14 -7.26 -8.29
CA LYS A 104 21.96 -7.97 -7.33
C LYS A 104 22.86 -8.94 -8.09
N ASP A 105 24.14 -8.93 -7.75
CA ASP A 105 25.11 -9.92 -8.23
C ASP A 105 26.21 -10.10 -7.18
N GLN A 106 27.16 -11.01 -7.41
CA GLN A 106 28.27 -11.21 -6.48
C GLN A 106 29.03 -9.90 -6.23
N GLN A 107 29.10 -9.49 -4.95
CA GLN A 107 29.71 -8.23 -4.51
C GLN A 107 29.13 -6.96 -5.18
N TYR A 108 27.91 -7.05 -5.68
CA TYR A 108 27.24 -5.96 -6.39
C TYR A 108 25.77 -5.84 -5.95
N ASN A 109 25.36 -4.64 -5.56
CA ASN A 109 23.95 -4.33 -5.35
C ASN A 109 23.68 -2.91 -5.84
N TYR A 110 22.80 -2.73 -6.80
CA TYR A 110 22.42 -1.42 -7.31
C TYR A 110 20.91 -1.26 -7.20
N LYS A 111 20.47 -0.12 -6.67
CA LYS A 111 19.06 0.25 -6.61
C LYS A 111 18.86 1.63 -7.18
N ASN A 112 17.79 1.81 -7.93
CA ASN A 112 17.37 3.10 -8.47
C ASN A 112 15.88 3.27 -8.18
N LEU A 113 15.58 4.15 -7.23
CA LEU A 113 14.22 4.53 -6.87
C LEU A 113 13.90 5.88 -7.49
N GLN A 114 12.76 5.95 -8.16
CA GLN A 114 12.23 7.15 -8.78
C GLN A 114 10.78 7.36 -8.36
N ILE A 115 10.45 8.56 -7.87
CA ILE A 115 9.08 9.01 -7.63
C ILE A 115 8.75 10.04 -8.70
N LEU A 116 7.67 9.79 -9.44
CA LEU A 116 7.24 10.53 -10.60
C LEU A 116 5.91 11.26 -10.30
N PHE A 117 5.79 12.48 -10.83
CA PHE A 117 4.51 13.19 -10.93
C PHE A 117 4.28 13.58 -12.39
N GLY A 118 3.41 12.84 -13.07
CA GLY A 118 3.37 12.80 -14.53
C GLY A 118 4.69 12.22 -15.04
N ASP A 119 5.32 12.90 -16.00
CA ASP A 119 6.62 12.49 -16.55
C ASP A 119 7.83 13.07 -15.78
N ILE A 120 7.59 13.79 -14.68
CA ILE A 120 8.65 14.49 -13.94
C ILE A 120 9.17 13.61 -12.82
N SER A 121 10.48 13.33 -12.85
CA SER A 121 11.24 12.78 -11.73
C SER A 121 11.30 13.79 -10.58
N VAL A 122 10.42 13.64 -9.60
CA VAL A 122 10.39 14.52 -8.43
C VAL A 122 11.55 14.16 -7.49
N ILE A 123 11.68 12.87 -7.20
CA ILE A 123 12.73 12.29 -6.37
C ILE A 123 13.38 11.16 -7.17
N GLN A 124 14.71 11.15 -7.24
CA GLN A 124 15.47 10.02 -7.76
C GLN A 124 16.68 9.79 -6.87
N VAL A 125 16.77 8.57 -6.35
CA VAL A 125 17.84 8.12 -5.46
C VAL A 125 18.41 6.84 -6.04
N GLU A 126 19.72 6.82 -6.20
CA GLU A 126 20.46 5.64 -6.59
C GLU A 126 21.39 5.22 -5.45
N SER A 127 21.40 3.94 -5.12
CA SER A 127 22.34 3.34 -4.20
C SER A 127 23.12 2.23 -4.89
N ILE A 128 24.38 2.09 -4.51
CA ILE A 128 25.28 1.12 -5.11
C ILE A 128 26.23 0.54 -4.07
N LYS A 129 26.37 -0.78 -4.09
CA LYS A 129 27.44 -1.54 -3.49
C LYS A 129 28.23 -2.18 -4.62
N GLN A 130 29.53 -1.95 -4.68
CA GLN A 130 30.43 -2.61 -5.63
C GLN A 130 31.73 -2.92 -4.90
N ASP A 131 32.05 -4.20 -4.77
CA ASP A 131 33.21 -4.68 -3.99
C ASP A 131 33.14 -4.21 -2.53
N ASP A 132 34.11 -3.39 -2.09
CA ASP A 132 34.18 -2.79 -0.76
C ASP A 132 33.62 -1.36 -0.71
N LEU A 133 32.93 -0.90 -1.76
CA LEU A 133 32.42 0.46 -1.86
C LEU A 133 30.90 0.51 -1.71
N ASP A 134 30.45 1.32 -0.76
CA ASP A 134 29.05 1.66 -0.50
C ASP A 134 28.80 3.10 -0.96
N GLY A 135 27.81 3.35 -1.81
CA GLY A 135 27.57 4.66 -2.39
C GLY A 135 26.11 5.04 -2.56
N ILE A 136 25.86 6.34 -2.53
CA ILE A 136 24.54 6.94 -2.78
C ILE A 136 24.66 8.15 -3.71
N ARG A 137 23.62 8.36 -4.52
CA ARG A 137 23.46 9.54 -5.35
C ARG A 137 22.03 10.01 -5.40
N PHE A 138 21.82 11.31 -5.21
CA PHE A 138 20.57 11.97 -5.56
C PHE A 138 20.70 12.51 -6.98
N THR A 139 20.33 11.72 -7.98
CA THR A 139 20.63 12.00 -9.40
C THR A 139 20.03 13.33 -9.89
N ASN A 140 18.94 13.76 -9.28
CA ASN A 140 18.30 15.05 -9.52
C ASN A 140 19.09 16.25 -8.97
N ILE A 141 20.12 16.01 -8.14
CA ILE A 141 20.93 17.03 -7.49
C ILE A 141 22.39 16.97 -7.97
N PHE A 142 23.01 15.79 -7.92
CA PHE A 142 24.42 15.61 -8.26
C PHE A 142 24.64 14.37 -9.12
N LYS A 143 25.58 14.46 -10.07
CA LYS A 143 25.84 13.43 -11.09
C LYS A 143 26.76 12.31 -10.63
N GLN A 144 27.50 12.49 -9.53
CA GLN A 144 28.49 11.52 -9.05
C GLN A 144 27.95 10.78 -7.82
N PHE A 145 28.27 9.50 -7.67
CA PHE A 145 28.11 8.80 -6.41
C PHE A 145 29.08 9.37 -5.38
N LEU A 146 28.62 9.54 -4.16
CA LEU A 146 29.51 9.65 -3.01
C LEU A 146 29.66 8.24 -2.44
N THR A 147 30.87 7.69 -2.45
CA THR A 147 31.15 6.35 -1.96
C THR A 147 32.05 6.34 -0.73
N PHE A 148 31.92 5.28 0.05
CA PHE A 148 32.68 5.00 1.25
C PHE A 148 33.19 3.56 1.20
N LYS A 149 34.39 3.32 1.73
CA LYS A 149 34.92 1.98 1.95
C LYS A 149 34.17 1.35 3.13
N ASP A 150 33.59 0.18 2.93
CA ASP A 150 32.87 -0.54 3.97
C ASP A 150 33.76 -0.76 5.20
N GLY A 151 33.15 -0.65 6.39
CA GLY A 151 33.83 -0.73 7.68
C GLY A 151 34.80 0.42 8.00
N LYS A 152 34.97 1.43 7.14
CA LYS A 152 35.81 2.61 7.44
C LYS A 152 34.97 3.78 7.94
N ASN A 153 35.21 4.18 9.19
CA ASN A 153 34.67 5.42 9.73
C ASN A 153 35.16 6.63 8.94
N ILE A 154 34.27 7.60 8.79
CA ILE A 154 34.60 8.90 8.23
C ILE A 154 34.60 9.90 9.39
N GLU A 155 35.64 9.80 10.22
CA GLU A 155 35.86 10.76 11.32
C GLU A 155 35.92 12.19 10.74
N ASP A 156 35.26 13.13 11.40
CA ASP A 156 35.19 14.55 11.00
C ASP A 156 34.43 14.85 9.69
N SER A 157 33.51 13.98 9.25
CA SER A 157 32.66 14.23 8.05
C SER A 157 31.44 15.14 8.30
N ASP A 158 31.16 15.50 9.56
CA ASP A 158 29.88 16.10 10.00
C ASP A 158 28.63 15.24 9.64
N LEU A 159 28.83 13.97 9.26
CA LEU A 159 27.79 12.96 9.16
C LEU A 159 27.60 12.29 10.52
N THR A 160 26.35 12.16 10.95
CA THR A 160 25.98 11.42 12.16
C THR A 160 26.02 9.91 11.89
N ASN A 161 26.20 9.11 12.94
CA ASN A 161 26.12 7.65 12.83
C ASN A 161 24.76 7.19 12.26
N GLU A 162 23.67 7.89 12.60
CA GLU A 162 22.32 7.63 12.10
C GLU A 162 22.19 7.90 10.60
N GLU A 163 22.78 8.99 10.10
CA GLU A 163 22.82 9.29 8.65
C GLU A 163 23.57 8.19 7.88
N VAL A 164 24.67 7.66 8.44
CA VAL A 164 25.44 6.56 7.85
C VAL A 164 24.66 5.26 7.86
N GLU A 165 24.02 4.90 8.97
CA GLU A 165 23.18 3.70 9.06
C GLU A 165 21.98 3.77 8.10
N THR A 166 21.36 4.95 7.96
CA THR A 166 20.25 5.16 7.01
C THR A 166 20.71 4.95 5.57
N MET A 167 21.88 5.47 5.19
CA MET A 167 22.45 5.21 3.86
C MET A 167 22.70 3.72 3.64
N LYS A 168 23.23 3.00 4.63
CA LYS A 168 23.44 1.55 4.56
C LYS A 168 22.13 0.79 4.35
N LYS A 169 21.06 1.15 5.06
CA LYS A 169 19.72 0.54 4.88
C LYS A 169 19.13 0.77 3.48
N VAL A 170 19.48 1.88 2.82
CA VAL A 170 19.05 2.14 1.42
C VAL A 170 19.87 1.32 0.41
N ILE A 171 21.12 0.98 0.73
CA ILE A 171 22.00 0.16 -0.12
C ILE A 171 21.64 -1.32 0.03
N GLU A 172 21.51 -1.81 1.26
CA GLU A 172 21.26 -3.21 1.55
C GLU A 172 19.77 -3.55 1.47
N ASP A 173 19.45 -4.82 1.23
CA ASP A 173 18.06 -5.28 1.32
C ASP A 173 17.70 -5.41 2.79
N ASP A 174 16.67 -4.67 3.21
CA ASP A 174 16.10 -4.80 4.56
C ASP A 174 15.28 -6.09 4.64
N LYS A 175 15.99 -7.23 4.68
CA LYS A 175 15.38 -8.55 4.85
C LYS A 175 14.58 -8.62 6.16
N GLU A 176 15.01 -7.88 7.18
CA GLU A 176 14.35 -7.81 8.49
C GLU A 176 12.99 -7.12 8.40
N PHE A 177 12.83 -6.09 7.56
CA PHE A 177 11.53 -5.47 7.33
C PHE A 177 10.53 -6.45 6.71
N TYR A 178 10.91 -7.13 5.62
CA TYR A 178 10.02 -8.07 4.92
C TYR A 178 9.67 -9.29 5.80
N SER A 179 10.65 -9.88 6.49
CA SER A 179 10.39 -10.98 7.43
C SER A 179 9.63 -10.51 8.67
N GLY A 180 9.81 -9.25 9.06
CA GLY A 180 9.16 -8.61 10.19
C GLY A 180 7.67 -8.38 9.98
N ILE A 181 7.18 -8.21 8.74
CA ILE A 181 5.75 -7.97 8.46
C ILE A 181 5.03 -9.20 7.88
N LEU A 182 5.75 -10.14 7.25
CA LEU A 182 5.15 -11.36 6.72
C LEU A 182 5.08 -12.45 7.79
N PHE A 183 3.99 -13.23 7.79
CA PHE A 183 3.91 -14.45 8.60
C PHE A 183 4.77 -15.53 7.96
N SER A 184 5.73 -16.05 8.74
CA SER A 184 6.46 -17.25 8.36
C SER A 184 5.55 -18.49 8.39
N LYS A 185 6.01 -19.59 7.80
CA LYS A 185 5.29 -20.87 7.92
C LYS A 185 5.18 -21.32 9.38
N GLU A 186 6.20 -21.04 10.20
CA GLU A 186 6.19 -21.37 11.62
C GLU A 186 5.25 -20.46 12.40
N ASP A 187 5.26 -19.15 12.13
CA ASP A 187 4.34 -18.17 12.72
C ASP A 187 2.89 -18.62 12.50
N TYR A 188 2.62 -18.99 11.25
CA TYR A 188 1.34 -19.49 10.80
C TYR A 188 0.91 -20.75 11.59
N GLU A 189 1.77 -21.76 11.67
CA GLU A 189 1.47 -23.00 12.41
C GLU A 189 1.25 -22.75 13.91
N ASN A 190 2.04 -21.88 14.52
CA ASN A 190 1.95 -21.56 15.94
C ASN A 190 0.62 -20.87 16.29
N ILE A 191 0.25 -19.84 15.53
CA ILE A 191 -1.05 -19.15 15.69
C ILE A 191 -2.18 -20.15 15.50
N LYS A 192 -2.19 -20.86 14.38
CA LYS A 192 -3.28 -21.79 14.07
C LYS A 192 -3.41 -22.89 15.13
N ASN A 193 -2.32 -23.50 15.62
CA ASN A 193 -2.40 -24.52 16.66
C ASN A 193 -2.95 -23.97 17.99
N LYS A 194 -2.50 -22.77 18.40
CA LYS A 194 -2.95 -22.11 19.64
C LYS A 194 -4.46 -21.91 19.64
N TYR A 195 -5.01 -21.30 18.60
CA TYR A 195 -6.43 -20.99 18.56
C TYR A 195 -7.31 -22.21 18.24
N LEU A 196 -6.85 -23.16 17.43
CA LEU A 196 -7.54 -24.44 17.27
C LEU A 196 -7.73 -25.17 18.60
N GLN A 197 -6.72 -25.14 19.47
CA GLN A 197 -6.82 -25.73 20.80
C GLN A 197 -7.88 -25.00 21.66
N ILE A 198 -7.93 -23.67 21.60
CA ILE A 198 -8.96 -22.87 22.30
C ILE A 198 -10.36 -23.29 21.84
N PHE A 199 -10.60 -23.39 20.54
CA PHE A 199 -11.88 -23.85 19.99
C PHE A 199 -12.18 -25.30 20.37
N ALA A 200 -11.23 -26.21 20.18
CA ALA A 200 -11.41 -27.62 20.49
C ALA A 200 -11.79 -27.84 21.96
N ASP A 201 -11.15 -27.11 22.88
CA ASP A 201 -11.46 -27.18 24.31
C ASP A 201 -12.88 -26.68 24.63
N ALA A 202 -13.35 -25.65 23.94
CA ALA A 202 -14.74 -25.19 24.07
C ALA A 202 -15.73 -26.23 23.51
N MET A 203 -15.46 -26.79 22.33
CA MET A 203 -16.35 -27.76 21.69
C MET A 203 -16.49 -29.07 22.50
N LYS A 204 -15.44 -29.49 23.23
CA LYS A 204 -15.51 -30.69 24.11
C LYS A 204 -16.67 -30.63 25.12
N GLN A 205 -17.08 -29.42 25.50
CA GLN A 205 -18.13 -29.20 26.49
C GLN A 205 -19.51 -29.00 25.84
N GLY A 206 -19.58 -28.93 24.50
CA GLY A 206 -20.82 -28.68 23.76
C GLY A 206 -21.71 -29.90 23.58
N GLU A 207 -22.95 -29.65 23.19
CA GLU A 207 -23.93 -30.68 22.89
C GLU A 207 -23.92 -31.02 21.39
N PHE A 208 -23.74 -32.30 21.06
CA PHE A 208 -23.60 -32.74 19.66
C PHE A 208 -24.89 -33.34 19.10
N SER A 209 -25.29 -32.88 17.92
CA SER A 209 -26.46 -33.37 17.20
C SER A 209 -26.12 -33.78 15.76
N LYS A 210 -27.02 -34.56 15.15
CA LYS A 210 -26.95 -35.00 13.76
C LYS A 210 -28.34 -34.92 13.15
N GLN A 211 -28.45 -34.31 11.98
CA GLN A 211 -29.67 -34.24 11.20
C GLN A 211 -29.40 -34.71 9.76
N ASN A 212 -30.16 -35.72 9.31
CA ASN A 212 -30.07 -36.21 7.94
C ASN A 212 -31.01 -35.41 7.04
N ASN A 213 -30.69 -35.30 5.75
CA ASN A 213 -31.49 -34.62 4.73
C ASN A 213 -31.77 -33.15 5.06
N SER A 214 -30.81 -32.47 5.68
CA SER A 214 -30.86 -31.02 5.85
C SER A 214 -30.74 -30.35 4.49
N VAL A 215 -31.62 -29.41 4.20
CA VAL A 215 -31.66 -28.71 2.91
C VAL A 215 -30.97 -27.36 3.08
N ILE A 216 -29.94 -27.11 2.27
CA ILE A 216 -29.25 -25.82 2.22
C ILE A 216 -29.16 -25.30 0.79
N THR A 217 -28.97 -23.99 0.63
CA THR A 217 -28.74 -23.38 -0.68
C THR A 217 -27.34 -22.79 -0.73
N ILE A 218 -26.52 -23.24 -1.68
CA ILE A 218 -25.17 -22.74 -1.99
C ILE A 218 -25.17 -22.36 -3.47
N ASP A 219 -24.70 -21.15 -3.82
CA ASP A 219 -24.64 -20.65 -5.20
C ASP A 219 -25.93 -20.85 -6.01
N SER A 220 -27.08 -20.54 -5.38
CA SER A 220 -28.44 -20.72 -5.95
C SER A 220 -28.82 -22.18 -6.28
N LYS A 221 -28.05 -23.17 -5.81
CA LYS A 221 -28.37 -24.61 -5.90
C LYS A 221 -28.80 -25.13 -4.54
N THR A 222 -29.89 -25.88 -4.54
CA THR A 222 -30.42 -26.52 -3.32
C THR A 222 -29.82 -27.93 -3.18
N GLU A 223 -29.10 -28.15 -2.09
CA GLU A 223 -28.40 -29.39 -1.79
C GLU A 223 -29.02 -30.09 -0.57
N LYS A 224 -29.07 -31.44 -0.63
CA LYS A 224 -29.42 -32.27 0.52
C LYS A 224 -28.13 -32.73 1.21
N THR A 225 -28.04 -32.46 2.50
CA THR A 225 -26.84 -32.68 3.29
C THR A 225 -27.13 -33.45 4.58
N THR A 226 -26.08 -33.95 5.21
CA THR A 226 -26.12 -34.35 6.61
C THR A 226 -25.49 -33.23 7.42
N ALA A 227 -26.24 -32.67 8.36
CA ALA A 227 -25.76 -31.65 9.28
C ALA A 227 -25.26 -32.30 10.57
N TYR A 228 -24.05 -31.93 10.99
CA TYR A 228 -23.51 -32.24 12.31
C TYR A 228 -23.32 -30.93 13.05
N SER A 229 -23.91 -30.82 14.24
CA SER A 229 -23.90 -29.56 15.00
C SER A 229 -23.29 -29.74 16.38
N CYS A 230 -22.63 -28.70 16.86
CA CYS A 230 -22.19 -28.50 18.23
C CYS A 230 -22.89 -27.26 18.79
N LYS A 231 -23.66 -27.42 19.85
CA LYS A 231 -24.34 -26.33 20.55
C LYS A 231 -23.56 -25.94 21.79
N LEU A 232 -23.29 -24.64 21.93
CA LEU A 232 -22.68 -24.05 23.12
C LEU A 232 -23.71 -23.19 23.85
N SER A 233 -23.75 -23.34 25.18
CA SER A 233 -24.54 -22.48 26.06
C SER A 233 -23.95 -21.07 26.14
N SER A 234 -24.76 -20.09 26.55
CA SER A 234 -24.35 -18.69 26.78
C SER A 234 -23.04 -18.53 27.55
N ILE A 235 -22.87 -19.28 28.65
CA ILE A 235 -21.67 -19.23 29.50
C ILE A 235 -20.44 -19.80 28.74
N GLN A 236 -20.63 -20.86 27.96
CA GLN A 236 -19.55 -21.45 27.17
C GLN A 236 -19.10 -20.50 26.05
N VAL A 237 -20.05 -19.79 25.43
CA VAL A 237 -19.77 -18.78 24.40
C VAL A 237 -19.01 -17.61 25.00
N GLN A 238 -19.47 -17.06 26.12
CA GLN A 238 -18.78 -15.97 26.82
C GLN A 238 -17.34 -16.35 27.17
N ASN A 239 -17.14 -17.53 27.76
CA ASN A 239 -15.82 -18.04 28.11
C ASN A 239 -14.91 -18.23 26.88
N LEU A 240 -15.46 -18.70 25.76
CA LEU A 240 -14.72 -18.85 24.51
C LEU A 240 -14.25 -17.49 23.97
N ILE A 241 -15.15 -16.49 23.93
CA ILE A 241 -14.84 -15.14 23.44
C ILE A 241 -13.77 -14.48 24.32
N ILE A 242 -13.95 -14.49 25.65
CA ILE A 242 -12.97 -13.96 26.60
C ILE A 242 -11.60 -14.63 26.41
N LYS A 243 -11.57 -15.96 26.23
CA LYS A 243 -10.31 -16.70 26.03
C LYS A 243 -9.63 -16.33 24.71
N ILE A 244 -10.38 -16.16 23.63
CA ILE A 244 -9.84 -15.70 22.34
C ILE A 244 -9.24 -14.29 22.48
N LEU A 245 -10.01 -13.35 23.02
CA LEU A 245 -9.61 -11.94 23.14
C LEU A 245 -8.37 -11.76 24.05
N ASN A 246 -8.33 -12.46 25.19
CA ASN A 246 -7.14 -12.46 26.05
C ASN A 246 -5.89 -13.01 25.34
N ASN A 247 -6.05 -14.04 24.50
CA ASN A 247 -4.94 -14.61 23.75
C ASN A 247 -4.48 -13.67 22.62
N LEU A 248 -5.40 -12.96 21.98
CA LEU A 248 -5.13 -11.98 20.92
C LEU A 248 -4.40 -10.74 21.41
N GLN A 249 -4.81 -10.23 22.56
CA GLN A 249 -4.19 -9.06 23.19
C GLN A 249 -2.70 -9.29 23.51
N ASN A 250 -2.34 -10.55 23.77
CA ASN A 250 -1.03 -10.97 24.27
C ASN A 250 -0.32 -11.94 23.30
N ASP A 251 -0.70 -11.96 22.02
CA ASP A 251 -0.08 -12.85 21.04
C ASP A 251 1.21 -12.23 20.51
N ASP A 252 2.37 -12.69 21.00
CA ASP A 252 3.68 -12.11 20.66
C ASP A 252 3.93 -12.04 19.14
N ILE A 253 3.50 -13.06 18.39
CA ILE A 253 3.67 -13.11 16.93
C ILE A 253 2.86 -11.98 16.29
N ILE A 254 1.57 -11.86 16.62
CA ILE A 254 0.70 -10.81 16.06
C ILE A 254 1.20 -9.43 16.48
N LEU A 255 1.55 -9.26 17.76
CA LEU A 255 2.03 -7.99 18.30
C LEU A 255 3.33 -7.54 17.62
N GLU A 256 4.25 -8.47 17.36
CA GLU A 256 5.47 -8.20 16.60
C GLU A 256 5.14 -7.73 15.18
N LYS A 257 4.25 -8.43 14.45
CA LYS A 257 3.85 -8.01 13.09
C LYS A 257 3.18 -6.65 13.08
N VAL A 258 2.30 -6.37 14.04
CA VAL A 258 1.65 -5.07 14.21
C VAL A 258 2.67 -3.97 14.53
N GLN A 259 3.62 -4.26 15.42
CA GLN A 259 4.69 -3.31 15.76
C GLN A 259 5.56 -2.99 14.54
N ASN A 260 5.94 -4.00 13.76
CA ASN A 260 6.78 -3.83 12.58
C ASN A 260 6.04 -3.09 11.45
N LEU A 261 4.73 -3.32 11.30
CA LEU A 261 3.92 -2.68 10.26
C LEU A 261 3.48 -1.25 10.61
N LEU A 262 3.03 -1.02 11.84
CA LEU A 262 2.38 0.24 12.24
C LEU A 262 3.23 1.07 13.21
N GLY A 263 4.30 0.52 13.78
CA GLY A 263 5.11 1.19 14.81
C GLY A 263 4.41 1.34 16.16
N ASP A 264 3.17 0.85 16.31
CA ASP A 264 2.31 1.12 17.46
C ASP A 264 1.43 -0.09 17.84
N SER A 265 2.07 -1.09 18.46
CA SER A 265 1.36 -2.23 19.05
C SER A 265 0.49 -1.86 20.27
N LYS A 266 0.67 -0.67 20.86
CA LYS A 266 -0.08 -0.21 22.02
C LYS A 266 -1.55 0.06 21.68
N LYS A 267 -1.80 0.75 20.56
CA LYS A 267 -3.17 0.99 20.07
C LYS A 267 -3.93 -0.30 19.81
N TYR A 268 -3.27 -1.29 19.19
CA TYR A 268 -3.87 -2.62 19.00
C TYR A 268 -4.25 -3.26 20.34
N LYS A 269 -3.38 -3.21 21.35
CA LYS A 269 -3.68 -3.74 22.69
C LYS A 269 -4.84 -3.03 23.36
N GLU A 270 -4.87 -1.70 23.32
CA GLU A 270 -5.94 -0.87 23.90
C GLU A 270 -7.29 -1.18 23.25
N TYR A 271 -7.28 -1.35 21.92
CA TYR A 271 -8.47 -1.72 21.17
C TYR A 271 -8.99 -3.11 21.55
N VAL A 272 -8.12 -4.12 21.62
CA VAL A 272 -8.51 -5.47 22.07
C VAL A 272 -8.95 -5.46 23.56
N GLU A 273 -8.36 -4.60 24.40
CA GLU A 273 -8.77 -4.44 25.79
C GLU A 273 -10.18 -3.88 25.94
N GLU A 274 -10.53 -2.86 25.17
CA GLU A 274 -11.89 -2.30 25.16
C GLU A 274 -12.91 -3.37 24.76
N ILE A 275 -12.58 -4.13 23.72
CA ILE A 275 -13.36 -5.26 23.23
C ILE A 275 -13.54 -6.34 24.31
N LEU A 276 -12.47 -6.66 25.04
CA LEU A 276 -12.48 -7.65 26.11
C LEU A 276 -13.40 -7.21 27.26
N ARG A 277 -13.33 -5.95 27.69
CA ARG A 277 -14.22 -5.40 28.72
C ARG A 277 -15.68 -5.48 28.30
N ASP A 278 -15.98 -5.08 27.07
CA ASP A 278 -17.33 -5.20 26.50
C ASP A 278 -17.81 -6.67 26.48
N ALA A 279 -16.91 -7.62 26.22
CA ALA A 279 -17.23 -9.04 26.22
C ALA A 279 -17.48 -9.61 27.62
N GLU A 280 -16.80 -9.13 28.65
CA GLU A 280 -17.01 -9.53 30.05
C GLU A 280 -18.40 -9.12 30.55
N ASP A 281 -18.89 -7.95 30.14
CA ASP A 281 -20.20 -7.40 30.55
C ASP A 281 -21.37 -7.81 29.62
N THR A 282 -21.12 -8.60 28.58
CA THR A 282 -22.14 -9.00 27.60
C THR A 282 -22.73 -10.37 27.93
N GLU A 283 -24.07 -10.43 28.03
CA GLU A 283 -24.80 -11.69 28.03
C GLU A 283 -24.90 -12.23 26.60
N TYR A 284 -24.29 -13.38 26.36
CA TYR A 284 -24.28 -14.02 25.04
C TYR A 284 -25.44 -15.00 24.90
N PRO A 285 -26.09 -15.08 23.74
CA PRO A 285 -27.02 -16.17 23.44
C PRO A 285 -26.28 -17.49 23.18
N GLU A 286 -27.04 -18.58 23.09
CA GLU A 286 -26.50 -19.86 22.66
C GLU A 286 -25.99 -19.79 21.21
N VAL A 287 -24.91 -20.52 20.93
CA VAL A 287 -24.32 -20.61 19.60
C VAL A 287 -24.46 -22.02 19.07
N ASN A 288 -24.90 -22.15 17.83
CA ASN A 288 -24.91 -23.41 17.09
C ASN A 288 -23.87 -23.36 15.98
N ILE A 289 -22.90 -24.26 16.03
CA ILE A 289 -21.92 -24.46 14.96
C ILE A 289 -22.32 -25.71 14.20
N THR A 290 -22.57 -25.60 12.90
CA THR A 290 -23.08 -26.70 12.07
C THR A 290 -22.19 -26.90 10.86
N THR A 291 -21.71 -28.13 10.67
CA THR A 291 -21.02 -28.56 9.44
C THR A 291 -22.00 -29.31 8.57
N TYR A 292 -22.14 -28.88 7.32
CA TYR A 292 -23.02 -29.48 6.32
C TYR A 292 -22.19 -30.35 5.38
N VAL A 293 -22.58 -31.62 5.29
CA VAL A 293 -21.80 -32.65 4.60
C VAL A 293 -22.59 -33.25 3.44
N GLN A 294 -21.98 -33.28 2.27
CA GLN A 294 -22.46 -33.96 1.07
C GLN A 294 -21.33 -34.80 0.49
N ASP A 295 -21.62 -36.05 0.12
CA ASP A 295 -20.63 -36.98 -0.45
C ASP A 295 -19.33 -37.10 0.38
N ARG A 296 -19.48 -37.09 1.72
CA ARG A 296 -18.38 -37.11 2.71
C ARG A 296 -17.41 -35.92 2.63
N LYS A 297 -17.87 -34.79 2.09
CA LYS A 297 -17.16 -33.52 2.07
C LYS A 297 -17.96 -32.46 2.84
N ASN A 298 -17.29 -31.70 3.70
CA ASN A 298 -17.84 -30.45 4.21
C ASN A 298 -17.96 -29.47 3.04
N ILE A 299 -19.16 -28.90 2.87
CA ILE A 299 -19.47 -27.89 1.84
C ILE A 299 -19.87 -26.54 2.45
N ARG A 300 -20.19 -26.50 3.75
CA ARG A 300 -20.50 -25.28 4.52
C ARG A 300 -20.31 -25.53 6.01
N THR A 301 -19.64 -24.61 6.68
CA THR A 301 -19.71 -24.48 8.15
C THR A 301 -20.49 -23.22 8.47
N SER A 302 -21.52 -23.34 9.30
CA SER A 302 -22.37 -22.22 9.71
C SER A 302 -22.27 -22.02 11.22
N ILE A 303 -22.13 -20.77 11.64
CA ILE A 303 -22.15 -20.35 13.04
C ILE A 303 -23.38 -19.46 13.21
N THR A 304 -24.36 -19.94 13.96
CA THR A 304 -25.63 -19.22 14.17
C THR A 304 -25.74 -18.80 15.63
N MET A 305 -26.02 -17.52 15.83
CA MET A 305 -26.17 -16.87 17.13
C MET A 305 -27.39 -15.94 17.08
N ASN A 306 -28.55 -16.39 17.59
CA ASN A 306 -29.84 -15.71 17.38
C ASN A 306 -30.13 -15.44 15.89
N THR A 307 -30.16 -14.15 15.50
CA THR A 307 -30.40 -13.67 14.14
C THR A 307 -29.11 -13.50 13.33
N ASP A 308 -27.96 -13.66 13.96
CA ASP A 308 -26.65 -13.53 13.33
C ASP A 308 -26.23 -14.89 12.80
N THR A 309 -25.84 -14.93 11.52
CA THR A 309 -25.32 -16.14 10.89
C THR A 309 -24.03 -15.84 10.16
N VAL A 310 -23.02 -16.67 10.39
CA VAL A 310 -21.77 -16.68 9.62
C VAL A 310 -21.71 -17.99 8.86
N ASN A 311 -21.64 -17.93 7.52
CA ASN A 311 -21.44 -19.08 6.66
C ASN A 311 -20.03 -19.06 6.08
N ILE A 312 -19.33 -20.19 6.19
CA ILE A 312 -18.00 -20.43 5.62
C ILE A 312 -18.16 -21.55 4.61
N GLU A 313 -17.91 -21.25 3.34
CA GLU A 313 -18.05 -22.17 2.22
C GLU A 313 -16.73 -22.28 1.47
N THR A 314 -16.40 -23.49 1.07
CA THR A 314 -15.27 -23.74 0.19
C THR A 314 -15.74 -24.52 -1.02
N SER A 315 -15.19 -24.21 -2.18
CA SER A 315 -15.43 -24.97 -3.39
C SER A 315 -14.14 -25.18 -4.18
N ASN A 316 -14.09 -26.29 -4.90
CA ASN A 316 -13.01 -26.60 -5.83
C ASN A 316 -13.64 -27.18 -7.10
N ASN A 317 -13.65 -26.40 -8.17
CA ASN A 317 -14.14 -26.80 -9.47
C ASN A 317 -13.04 -26.56 -10.50
N GLU A 318 -12.55 -27.62 -11.16
CA GLU A 318 -11.66 -27.53 -12.31
C GLU A 318 -10.38 -26.68 -12.09
N GLY A 319 -9.79 -26.72 -10.89
CA GLY A 319 -8.57 -25.96 -10.57
C GLY A 319 -8.84 -24.53 -10.07
N LYS A 320 -10.11 -24.13 -9.96
CA LYS A 320 -10.53 -22.92 -9.25
C LYS A 320 -10.94 -23.26 -7.83
N TYR A 321 -10.20 -22.73 -6.88
CA TYR A 321 -10.44 -22.86 -5.44
C TYR A 321 -11.10 -21.56 -4.96
N VAL A 322 -12.20 -21.66 -4.22
CA VAL A 322 -12.92 -20.49 -3.68
C VAL A 322 -13.18 -20.71 -2.20
N LEU A 323 -12.88 -19.71 -1.39
CA LEU A 323 -13.33 -19.54 -0.02
C LEU A 323 -14.32 -18.38 0.00
N LYS A 324 -15.50 -18.59 0.59
CA LYS A 324 -16.51 -17.57 0.76
C LYS A 324 -16.95 -17.53 2.22
N ILE A 325 -16.98 -16.34 2.79
CA ILE A 325 -17.37 -16.10 4.17
C ILE A 325 -18.40 -15.00 4.18
N GLN A 326 -19.57 -15.30 4.72
CA GLN A 326 -20.71 -14.41 4.70
C GLN A 326 -21.24 -14.26 6.12
N HIS A 327 -21.25 -13.04 6.62
CA HIS A 327 -21.96 -12.68 7.85
C HIS A 327 -23.23 -11.94 7.47
N GLU A 328 -24.36 -12.38 8.01
CA GLU A 328 -25.66 -11.77 7.81
C GLU A 328 -26.33 -11.59 9.19
N GLN A 329 -26.69 -10.35 9.50
CA GLN A 329 -27.53 -10.00 10.65
C GLN A 329 -28.86 -9.44 10.14
N ILE A 330 -29.94 -10.20 10.33
CA ILE A 330 -31.28 -9.74 9.98
C ILE A 330 -31.87 -8.99 11.18
N ASN A 331 -31.80 -7.66 11.16
CA ASN A 331 -32.61 -6.81 12.04
C ASN A 331 -33.61 -5.99 11.22
N SER A 332 -34.76 -5.62 11.80
CA SER A 332 -35.87 -4.96 11.11
C SER A 332 -35.64 -3.50 10.70
N GLU A 333 -34.51 -2.88 11.08
CA GLU A 333 -34.26 -1.44 10.92
C GLU A 333 -32.95 -1.10 10.17
N LYS A 334 -31.96 -2.00 10.11
CA LYS A 334 -30.65 -1.83 9.44
C LYS A 334 -30.14 -3.17 8.92
N GLU A 335 -29.69 -3.20 7.67
CA GLU A 335 -28.96 -4.34 7.11
C GLU A 335 -27.48 -4.20 7.46
N ASN A 336 -26.96 -5.19 8.21
CA ASN A 336 -25.55 -5.31 8.48
C ASN A 336 -25.08 -6.64 7.89
N SER A 337 -24.26 -6.55 6.85
CA SER A 337 -23.78 -7.73 6.14
C SER A 337 -22.32 -7.57 5.76
N GLN A 338 -21.63 -8.70 5.70
CA GLN A 338 -20.25 -8.74 5.26
C GLN A 338 -20.01 -9.97 4.42
N LYS A 339 -19.20 -9.79 3.38
CA LYS A 339 -18.79 -10.87 2.50
C LYS A 339 -17.31 -10.77 2.25
N ILE A 340 -16.60 -11.87 2.46
CA ILE A 340 -15.21 -12.06 2.06
C ILE A 340 -15.18 -13.23 1.09
N GLU A 341 -14.62 -13.03 -0.09
CA GLU A 341 -14.44 -14.06 -1.10
C GLU A 341 -12.99 -14.08 -1.56
N ILE A 342 -12.31 -15.20 -1.36
CA ILE A 342 -10.96 -15.42 -1.85
C ILE A 342 -11.03 -16.52 -2.90
N SER A 343 -10.53 -16.26 -4.09
CA SER A 343 -10.39 -17.28 -5.12
C SER A 343 -8.96 -17.39 -5.61
N ARG A 344 -8.58 -18.62 -5.94
CA ARG A 344 -7.33 -18.95 -6.63
C ARG A 344 -7.65 -19.75 -7.87
N GLU A 345 -7.18 -19.26 -9.01
CA GLU A 345 -7.20 -19.94 -10.30
C GLU A 345 -5.77 -20.27 -10.70
N THR A 346 -5.48 -21.54 -10.93
CA THR A 346 -4.14 -22.01 -11.30
C THR A 346 -4.16 -22.62 -12.70
N THR A 347 -3.26 -22.16 -13.56
CA THR A 347 -2.92 -22.81 -14.83
C THR A 347 -1.51 -23.41 -14.74
N SER A 348 -1.03 -24.07 -15.80
CA SER A 348 0.35 -24.60 -15.83
C SER A 348 1.43 -23.52 -15.77
N GLU A 349 1.11 -22.27 -16.11
CA GLU A 349 2.08 -21.19 -16.28
C GLU A 349 1.83 -19.98 -15.39
N ASN A 350 0.61 -19.81 -14.87
CA ASN A 350 0.18 -18.59 -14.18
C ASN A 350 -0.79 -18.91 -13.03
N GLU A 351 -0.66 -18.17 -11.94
CA GLU A 351 -1.57 -18.19 -10.80
C GLU A 351 -2.26 -16.84 -10.66
N LYS A 352 -3.58 -16.86 -10.46
CA LYS A 352 -4.39 -15.67 -10.21
C LYS A 352 -5.11 -15.80 -8.87
N TYR A 353 -4.96 -14.80 -8.02
CA TYR A 353 -5.72 -14.64 -6.79
C TYR A 353 -6.65 -13.44 -6.91
N ILE A 354 -7.86 -13.59 -6.37
CA ILE A 354 -8.83 -12.50 -6.25
C ILE A 354 -9.34 -12.51 -4.82
N LEU A 355 -9.21 -11.39 -4.11
CA LEU A 355 -9.84 -11.12 -2.82
C LEU A 355 -10.91 -10.06 -3.05
N ASN A 356 -12.14 -10.38 -2.70
CA ASN A 356 -13.24 -9.42 -2.63
C ASN A 356 -13.71 -9.30 -1.19
N VAL A 357 -13.84 -8.08 -0.71
CA VAL A 357 -14.41 -7.75 0.60
C VAL A 357 -15.54 -6.76 0.37
N GLU A 358 -16.71 -7.04 0.93
CA GLU A 358 -17.87 -6.14 0.92
C GLU A 358 -18.37 -6.03 2.36
N THR A 359 -18.69 -4.82 2.79
CA THR A 359 -19.24 -4.54 4.12
C THR A 359 -20.31 -3.48 4.02
N ILE A 360 -21.49 -3.80 4.55
CA ILE A 360 -22.62 -2.90 4.70
C ILE A 360 -22.84 -2.71 6.21
N ASP A 361 -22.73 -1.46 6.68
CA ASP A 361 -23.08 -1.07 8.05
C ASP A 361 -24.14 0.05 8.01
N GLY A 362 -25.41 -0.34 7.97
CA GLY A 362 -26.52 0.59 7.88
C GLY A 362 -26.59 1.35 6.54
N LYS A 363 -26.00 2.55 6.49
CA LYS A 363 -25.96 3.39 5.27
C LYS A 363 -24.58 3.42 4.61
N ASP A 364 -23.55 2.98 5.32
CA ASP A 364 -22.19 3.02 4.83
C ASP A 364 -21.88 1.69 4.15
N GLU A 365 -21.36 1.78 2.92
CA GLU A 365 -20.95 0.64 2.10
C GLU A 365 -19.47 0.78 1.74
N TYR A 366 -18.72 -0.27 2.05
CA TYR A 366 -17.29 -0.39 1.81
C TYR A 366 -17.04 -1.62 0.96
N SER A 367 -16.18 -1.50 -0.03
CA SER A 367 -15.69 -2.67 -0.76
C SER A 367 -14.22 -2.57 -1.10
N ALA A 368 -13.56 -3.72 -1.17
CA ALA A 368 -12.19 -3.83 -1.65
C ALA A 368 -12.07 -5.04 -2.57
N GLU A 369 -11.43 -4.84 -3.72
CA GLU A 369 -11.06 -5.89 -4.66
C GLU A 369 -9.55 -5.88 -4.81
N ALA A 370 -8.90 -7.00 -4.52
CA ALA A 370 -7.48 -7.19 -4.77
C ALA A 370 -7.26 -8.34 -5.74
N VAL A 371 -6.56 -8.09 -6.84
CA VAL A 371 -6.21 -9.08 -7.85
C VAL A 371 -4.70 -9.21 -7.92
N LEU A 372 -4.18 -10.42 -7.71
CA LEU A 372 -2.76 -10.75 -7.87
C LEU A 372 -2.62 -11.79 -8.98
N THR A 373 -1.83 -11.51 -10.00
CA THR A 373 -1.49 -12.45 -11.07
C THR A 373 0.02 -12.65 -11.09
N SER A 374 0.49 -13.91 -11.17
CA SER A 374 1.93 -14.20 -11.18
C SER A 374 2.28 -15.42 -12.01
N ASP A 375 3.19 -15.21 -12.96
CA ASP A 375 3.89 -16.26 -13.71
C ASP A 375 5.32 -16.46 -13.20
N TYR A 376 5.58 -16.19 -11.91
CA TYR A 376 6.88 -16.16 -11.22
C TYR A 376 7.92 -15.15 -11.76
N LYS A 377 7.87 -14.72 -13.02
CA LYS A 377 8.76 -13.66 -13.58
C LYS A 377 8.11 -12.30 -13.54
N THR A 378 6.81 -12.25 -13.71
CA THR A 378 5.98 -11.07 -13.75
C THR A 378 4.91 -11.24 -12.70
N THR A 379 4.82 -10.27 -11.80
CA THR A 379 3.80 -10.23 -10.76
C THR A 379 3.05 -8.92 -10.88
N GLU A 380 1.73 -9.00 -11.03
CA GLU A 380 0.85 -7.85 -11.14
C GLU A 380 -0.14 -7.88 -9.99
N PHE A 381 -0.21 -6.79 -9.23
CA PHE A 381 -1.13 -6.58 -8.13
C PHE A 381 -1.98 -5.35 -8.43
N ASN A 382 -3.29 -5.48 -8.30
CA ASN A 382 -4.23 -4.39 -8.39
C ASN A 382 -5.11 -4.39 -7.15
N LEU A 383 -5.15 -3.29 -6.41
CA LEU A 383 -6.04 -3.09 -5.27
C LEU A 383 -6.97 -1.92 -5.59
N ASP A 384 -8.26 -2.19 -5.61
CA ASP A 384 -9.32 -1.21 -5.66
C ASP A 384 -10.04 -1.18 -4.32
N PHE A 385 -10.21 0.02 -3.77
CA PHE A 385 -10.99 0.25 -2.55
C PHE A 385 -12.07 1.29 -2.83
N TYR A 386 -13.27 1.07 -2.31
CA TYR A 386 -14.42 1.94 -2.47
C TYR A 386 -15.06 2.29 -1.13
N LYS A 387 -15.44 3.56 -0.98
CA LYS A 387 -16.35 4.07 0.06
C LYS A 387 -17.38 4.96 -0.61
N GLY A 388 -18.57 4.43 -0.87
CA GLY A 388 -19.57 5.11 -1.70
C GLY A 388 -19.01 5.44 -3.10
N ILE A 389 -18.92 6.72 -3.44
CA ILE A 389 -18.38 7.19 -4.75
C ILE A 389 -16.86 7.37 -4.76
N ILE A 390 -16.21 7.30 -3.59
CA ILE A 390 -14.76 7.45 -3.48
C ILE A 390 -14.10 6.14 -3.89
N ASN A 391 -13.09 6.22 -4.75
CA ASN A 391 -12.25 5.10 -5.15
C ASN A 391 -10.76 5.41 -4.95
N ILE A 392 -10.05 4.48 -4.33
CA ILE A 392 -8.58 4.45 -4.27
C ILE A 392 -8.13 3.21 -5.03
N ASN A 393 -7.22 3.39 -5.98
CA ASN A 393 -6.62 2.30 -6.74
C ASN A 393 -5.10 2.32 -6.60
N VAL A 394 -4.52 1.16 -6.34
CA VAL A 394 -3.06 0.94 -6.33
C VAL A 394 -2.74 -0.21 -7.25
N LYS A 395 -1.91 0.05 -8.25
CA LYS A 395 -1.39 -0.97 -9.17
C LYS A 395 0.10 -1.13 -8.97
N ALA A 396 0.54 -2.34 -8.73
CA ALA A 396 1.95 -2.69 -8.68
C ALA A 396 2.25 -3.74 -9.75
N GLN A 397 3.29 -3.52 -10.54
CA GLN A 397 3.82 -4.48 -11.48
C GLN A 397 5.29 -4.71 -11.16
N ASN A 398 5.70 -5.95 -11.01
CA ASN A 398 7.09 -6.32 -10.85
C ASN A 398 7.50 -7.31 -11.93
N THR A 399 8.70 -7.14 -12.48
CA THR A 399 9.38 -8.14 -13.28
C THR A 399 10.67 -8.58 -12.60
N ILE A 400 11.02 -9.85 -12.69
CA ILE A 400 12.27 -10.43 -12.18
C ILE A 400 12.96 -11.30 -13.22
N THR A 401 14.28 -11.18 -13.30
CA THR A 401 15.14 -12.03 -14.12
C THR A 401 16.33 -12.52 -13.29
N ASN A 402 16.91 -13.65 -13.70
CA ASN A 402 18.10 -14.25 -13.08
C ASN A 402 19.41 -13.77 -13.74
N THR A 403 19.36 -12.64 -14.45
CA THR A 403 20.52 -12.06 -15.14
C THR A 403 20.52 -10.57 -14.93
N VAL A 404 21.68 -10.00 -14.58
CA VAL A 404 21.85 -8.55 -14.53
C VAL A 404 22.41 -8.05 -15.86
N LYS A 405 21.77 -7.02 -16.43
CA LYS A 405 22.26 -6.34 -17.65
C LYS A 405 22.63 -4.89 -17.32
N ASP A 406 23.53 -4.30 -18.10
CA ASP A 406 23.84 -2.86 -18.00
C ASP A 406 24.24 -2.40 -16.58
N LYS A 407 25.13 -3.15 -15.92
CA LYS A 407 25.66 -2.78 -14.60
C LYS A 407 26.27 -1.38 -14.63
N ILE A 408 25.92 -0.58 -13.64
CA ILE A 408 26.62 0.67 -13.35
C ILE A 408 27.95 0.33 -12.70
N ASN A 409 29.06 0.76 -13.32
CA ASN A 409 30.40 0.62 -12.76
C ASN A 409 30.85 1.95 -12.15
N LEU A 410 31.42 1.90 -10.95
CA LEU A 410 32.04 3.06 -10.32
C LEU A 410 33.39 3.37 -10.98
N GLY A 411 33.57 4.61 -11.41
CA GLY A 411 34.75 5.13 -12.09
C GLY A 411 35.05 6.58 -11.72
N SER A 412 36.16 7.13 -12.21
CA SER A 412 36.59 8.49 -11.88
C SER A 412 35.69 9.60 -12.40
N ASP A 413 34.84 9.29 -13.38
CA ASP A 413 33.88 10.21 -14.00
C ASP A 413 32.56 10.30 -13.23
N ASN A 414 32.16 9.23 -12.54
CA ASN A 414 30.87 9.10 -11.89
C ASN A 414 30.93 8.83 -10.38
N ASN A 415 32.11 8.83 -9.75
CA ASN A 415 32.28 8.52 -8.33
C ASN A 415 33.27 9.48 -7.63
N VAL A 416 32.95 9.80 -6.37
CA VAL A 416 33.83 10.48 -5.42
C VAL A 416 33.99 9.58 -4.21
N LEU A 417 35.20 9.08 -3.98
CA LEU A 417 35.52 8.27 -2.81
C LEU A 417 35.82 9.18 -1.62
N ALA A 418 34.87 9.25 -0.68
CA ALA A 418 34.95 10.14 0.47
C ALA A 418 36.16 9.88 1.37
N ASN A 419 36.56 8.61 1.54
CA ASN A 419 37.70 8.24 2.38
C ASN A 419 39.05 8.73 1.85
N ASP A 420 39.13 9.10 0.57
CA ASP A 420 40.35 9.59 -0.07
C ASP A 420 40.40 11.13 -0.11
N LEU A 421 39.32 11.82 0.30
CA LEU A 421 39.27 13.28 0.42
C LEU A 421 39.94 13.74 1.72
N ASP A 422 40.59 14.90 1.69
CA ASP A 422 41.01 15.55 2.93
C ASP A 422 39.80 16.06 3.73
N LYS A 423 39.96 16.19 5.04
CA LYS A 423 38.89 16.56 5.99
C LYS A 423 38.16 17.84 5.58
N THR A 424 38.87 18.83 5.04
CA THR A 424 38.28 20.13 4.70
C THR A 424 37.40 20.00 3.45
N VAL A 425 37.89 19.30 2.43
CA VAL A 425 37.13 19.03 1.20
C VAL A 425 35.93 18.14 1.47
N LEU A 426 36.10 17.10 2.29
CA LEU A 426 35.01 16.22 2.70
C LEU A 426 33.88 16.98 3.40
N LYS A 427 34.18 17.85 4.37
CA LYS A 427 33.19 18.71 5.02
C LYS A 427 32.45 19.59 4.02
N MET A 428 33.17 20.18 3.05
CA MET A 428 32.54 20.97 2.00
C MET A 428 31.59 20.13 1.13
N VAL A 429 31.96 18.89 0.78
CA VAL A 429 31.13 17.97 0.01
C VAL A 429 29.85 17.62 0.78
N VAL A 430 29.99 17.21 2.05
CA VAL A 430 28.85 16.87 2.92
C VAL A 430 27.92 18.08 3.12
N GLN A 431 28.46 19.27 3.39
CA GLN A 431 27.64 20.47 3.56
C GLN A 431 26.88 20.82 2.26
N ARG A 432 27.53 20.70 1.10
CA ARG A 432 26.87 20.91 -0.19
C ARG A 432 25.75 19.90 -0.40
N MET A 433 25.95 18.63 -0.05
CA MET A 433 24.89 17.63 -0.11
C MET A 433 23.72 17.94 0.83
N LYS A 434 23.99 18.30 2.10
CA LYS A 434 22.95 18.66 3.08
C LYS A 434 22.12 19.87 2.62
N ASN A 435 22.81 20.91 2.12
CA ASN A 435 22.14 22.09 1.59
C ASN A 435 21.30 21.74 0.36
N ALA A 436 21.87 20.99 -0.59
CA ALA A 436 21.17 20.67 -1.83
C ALA A 436 19.99 19.70 -1.63
N TYR A 437 20.12 18.76 -0.68
CA TYR A 437 19.01 17.92 -0.20
C TYR A 437 17.86 18.77 0.34
N THR A 438 18.17 19.72 1.22
CA THR A 438 17.18 20.63 1.82
C THR A 438 16.56 21.57 0.79
N ASP A 439 17.39 22.15 -0.09
CA ASP A 439 16.96 23.15 -1.06
C ASP A 439 16.21 22.56 -2.25
N THR A 440 16.40 21.27 -2.56
CA THR A 440 15.83 20.62 -3.75
C THR A 440 14.86 19.51 -3.38
N LEU A 441 15.32 18.46 -2.68
CA LEU A 441 14.47 17.29 -2.41
C LEU A 441 13.37 17.58 -1.40
N VAL A 442 13.68 18.24 -0.29
CA VAL A 442 12.65 18.59 0.72
C VAL A 442 11.63 19.55 0.13
N LYS A 443 12.06 20.55 -0.66
CA LYS A 443 11.13 21.45 -1.36
C LYS A 443 10.25 20.70 -2.36
N ARG A 444 10.82 19.85 -3.20
CA ARG A 444 10.08 19.03 -4.17
C ARG A 444 9.11 18.05 -3.50
N TYR A 445 9.52 17.43 -2.40
CA TYR A 445 8.66 16.58 -1.57
C TYR A 445 7.51 17.40 -0.97
N ASN A 446 7.79 18.55 -0.36
CA ASN A 446 6.74 19.40 0.20
C ASN A 446 5.77 19.91 -0.87
N LEU A 447 6.26 20.23 -2.07
CA LEU A 447 5.42 20.57 -3.21
C LEU A 447 4.57 19.38 -3.66
N LEU A 448 5.11 18.15 -3.60
CA LEU A 448 4.40 16.92 -3.92
C LEU A 448 3.27 16.71 -2.92
N VAL A 449 3.55 16.76 -1.63
CA VAL A 449 2.55 16.67 -0.56
C VAL A 449 1.44 17.71 -0.75
N LYS A 450 1.79 18.96 -1.07
CA LYS A 450 0.81 20.03 -1.37
C LYS A 450 -0.05 19.72 -2.60
N LYS A 451 0.53 19.19 -3.68
CA LYS A 451 -0.21 18.80 -4.89
C LYS A 451 -1.10 17.58 -4.69
N LEU A 452 -0.70 16.67 -3.81
CA LEU A 452 -1.43 15.45 -3.51
C LEU A 452 -2.62 15.70 -2.57
N GLN A 453 -2.75 16.85 -1.91
CA GLN A 453 -3.84 17.12 -0.93
C GLN A 453 -3.87 16.06 0.19
N SER A 454 -2.83 16.06 1.01
CA SER A 454 -2.70 15.18 2.18
C SER A 454 -3.69 15.43 3.32
N GLU A 455 -4.71 16.27 3.14
CA GLU A 455 -5.80 16.37 4.11
C GLU A 455 -6.94 15.40 3.75
N ASP A 456 -7.37 15.28 2.50
CA ASP A 456 -8.52 14.42 2.17
C ASP A 456 -8.17 12.93 2.10
N LEU A 457 -7.04 12.51 1.52
CA LEU A 457 -6.69 11.07 1.47
C LEU A 457 -6.27 10.53 2.84
N MET A 458 -5.50 11.30 3.63
CA MET A 458 -5.11 10.87 4.98
C MET A 458 -6.23 11.04 5.98
N THR A 459 -7.13 12.01 5.83
CA THR A 459 -8.35 12.07 6.66
C THR A 459 -9.35 11.01 6.21
N ALA A 460 -9.45 10.68 4.92
CA ALA A 460 -10.24 9.55 4.44
C ALA A 460 -9.68 8.24 4.99
N LEU A 461 -8.39 7.95 4.79
CA LEU A 461 -7.74 6.75 5.32
C LEU A 461 -7.75 6.71 6.85
N LYS A 462 -7.55 7.83 7.55
CA LYS A 462 -7.72 7.90 9.01
C LYS A 462 -9.18 7.67 9.41
N SER A 463 -10.16 8.32 8.80
CA SER A 463 -11.59 8.08 9.08
C SER A 463 -11.98 6.62 8.85
N ILE A 464 -11.41 5.99 7.82
CA ILE A 464 -11.58 4.56 7.53
C ILE A 464 -10.94 3.69 8.63
N LEU A 465 -9.78 4.09 9.16
CA LEU A 465 -9.06 3.37 10.22
C LEU A 465 -9.53 3.70 11.64
N THR A 466 -10.22 4.84 11.84
CA THR A 466 -10.64 5.38 13.13
C THR A 466 -12.08 5.88 13.07
N ASP A 467 -13.03 4.96 12.91
CA ASP A 467 -14.44 5.15 13.33
C ASP A 467 -14.64 4.75 14.80
N SER A 468 -13.61 4.97 15.64
CA SER A 468 -13.80 5.11 17.08
C SER A 468 -13.78 6.60 17.39
N GLU A 469 -14.94 7.17 17.69
CA GLU A 469 -15.11 8.52 18.25
C GLU A 469 -14.04 8.78 19.33
N SER A 470 -12.92 9.36 18.93
CA SER A 470 -11.97 9.99 19.82
C SER A 470 -12.10 11.46 19.51
N ASN A 471 -12.99 12.11 20.25
CA ASN A 471 -13.03 13.55 20.40
C ASN A 471 -11.64 14.00 20.88
N THR A 472 -10.77 14.31 19.94
CA THR A 472 -9.63 15.17 20.18
C THR A 472 -10.00 16.51 19.56
N GLU A 473 -10.67 17.32 20.38
CA GLU A 473 -10.72 18.76 20.18
C GLU A 473 -9.27 19.27 20.09
N ASN A 474 -8.76 19.44 18.88
CA ASN A 474 -7.65 20.35 18.67
C ASN A 474 -8.25 21.75 18.60
N THR A 475 -8.17 22.42 19.75
CA THR A 475 -8.22 23.87 19.86
C THR A 475 -7.16 24.49 18.97
N ASP A 476 -7.56 25.05 17.84
CA ASP A 476 -6.92 26.24 17.29
C ASP A 476 -7.98 27.32 17.11
N ASN A 477 -7.91 28.31 17.99
CA ASN A 477 -8.78 29.48 18.01
C ASN A 477 -8.58 30.29 16.73
N ALA A 478 -9.57 30.21 15.84
CA ALA A 478 -9.80 31.24 14.84
C ALA A 478 -10.31 32.51 15.54
N ASN A 479 -9.49 33.55 15.57
CA ASN A 479 -10.00 34.92 15.53
C ASN A 479 -9.77 35.41 14.11
N ASP A 480 -10.78 35.25 13.26
CA ASP A 480 -10.89 36.01 12.01
C ASP A 480 -12.27 36.63 11.96
N ASN A 481 -12.32 37.91 12.34
CA ASN A 481 -13.41 38.80 11.99
C ASN A 481 -12.95 39.66 10.82
N GLU A 482 -13.72 39.54 9.73
CA GLU A 482 -14.04 40.53 8.71
C GLU A 482 -13.03 40.87 7.59
N THR A 483 -13.54 40.62 6.36
CA THR A 483 -13.44 41.43 5.12
C THR A 483 -12.11 41.45 4.35
N ASP A 484 -11.95 40.54 3.40
CA ASP A 484 -12.07 40.80 1.94
C ASP A 484 -11.92 39.45 1.20
N ASN A 485 -12.42 39.33 -0.04
CA ASN A 485 -12.22 38.16 -0.91
C ASN A 485 -10.74 37.98 -1.31
N GLN A 486 -9.85 37.65 -0.38
CA GLN A 486 -8.47 37.27 -0.64
C GLN A 486 -8.30 35.77 -0.42
N ALA A 487 -7.74 35.09 -1.42
CA ALA A 487 -7.40 33.68 -1.33
C ALA A 487 -6.51 33.44 -0.10
N THR A 488 -6.75 32.37 0.66
CA THR A 488 -5.93 32.08 1.84
C THR A 488 -4.48 31.81 1.44
N LYS A 489 -3.54 31.91 2.39
CA LYS A 489 -2.12 31.63 2.13
C LYS A 489 -1.92 30.22 1.60
N GLU A 490 -2.73 29.28 2.06
CA GLU A 490 -2.78 27.89 1.65
C GLU A 490 -3.29 27.77 0.20
N GLU A 491 -4.33 28.51 -0.17
CA GLU A 491 -4.85 28.55 -1.54
C GLU A 491 -3.87 29.18 -2.53
N ILE A 492 -3.16 30.24 -2.12
CA ILE A 492 -2.09 30.88 -2.89
C ILE A 492 -0.95 29.89 -3.13
N ASN A 493 -0.49 29.23 -2.07
CA ASN A 493 0.55 28.20 -2.15
C ASN A 493 0.14 27.03 -3.05
N ARG A 494 -1.13 26.58 -2.97
CA ARG A 494 -1.68 25.51 -3.80
C ARG A 494 -1.68 25.88 -5.27
N PHE A 495 -2.11 27.10 -5.59
CA PHE A 495 -2.13 27.59 -6.95
C PHE A 495 -0.71 27.71 -7.52
N ASN A 496 0.23 28.30 -6.77
CA ASN A 496 1.62 28.47 -7.20
C ASN A 496 2.33 27.13 -7.43
N ALA A 497 2.10 26.15 -6.55
CA ALA A 497 2.71 24.83 -6.65
C ALA A 497 2.43 24.14 -7.99
N LYS A 498 1.33 24.46 -8.69
CA LYS A 498 1.05 23.94 -10.04
C LYS A 498 2.22 24.16 -11.00
N PHE A 499 2.87 25.31 -10.89
CA PHE A 499 3.92 25.83 -11.78
C PHE A 499 5.33 25.59 -11.25
N GLU A 500 5.52 25.66 -9.92
CA GLU A 500 6.83 25.60 -9.27
C GLU A 500 7.62 24.31 -9.54
N PHE A 501 6.94 23.18 -9.80
CA PHE A 501 7.59 21.92 -10.16
C PHE A 501 8.48 21.97 -11.38
N TYR A 502 8.15 22.87 -12.31
CA TYR A 502 8.84 22.99 -13.57
C TYR A 502 10.01 23.97 -13.48
N THR A 503 10.17 24.67 -12.36
CA THR A 503 11.28 25.62 -12.18
C THR A 503 12.62 24.93 -12.02
N GLY A 504 13.66 25.58 -12.56
CA GLY A 504 15.03 25.10 -12.50
C GLY A 504 15.70 25.14 -13.87
N SER A 505 16.85 24.49 -13.94
CA SER A 505 17.68 24.44 -15.14
C SER A 505 17.69 23.06 -15.77
N GLU A 506 18.05 23.01 -17.05
CA GLU A 506 18.17 21.77 -17.84
C GLU A 506 16.85 20.96 -17.98
N ILE A 507 15.70 21.65 -17.99
CA ILE A 507 14.36 21.05 -18.15
C ILE A 507 14.14 20.59 -19.59
N SER A 508 13.65 19.37 -19.81
CA SER A 508 13.41 18.85 -21.18
C SER A 508 12.26 19.56 -21.89
N ALA A 509 12.30 19.64 -23.21
CA ALA A 509 11.22 20.17 -24.04
C ALA A 509 9.86 19.53 -23.72
N GLU A 510 9.83 18.22 -23.49
CA GLU A 510 8.60 17.50 -23.12
C GLU A 510 8.04 17.97 -21.78
N SER A 511 8.90 18.18 -20.77
CA SER A 511 8.47 18.74 -19.48
C SER A 511 7.93 20.17 -19.61
N VAL A 512 8.48 20.96 -20.55
CA VAL A 512 7.95 22.29 -20.87
C VAL A 512 6.58 22.19 -21.54
N LYS A 513 6.34 21.20 -22.41
CA LYS A 513 4.99 20.96 -22.98
C LYS A 513 3.98 20.59 -21.90
N THR A 514 4.35 19.75 -20.93
CA THR A 514 3.51 19.42 -19.77
C THR A 514 3.24 20.66 -18.91
N LEU A 515 4.24 21.53 -18.70
CA LEU A 515 4.03 22.83 -18.06
C LEU A 515 3.00 23.66 -18.83
N LEU A 516 3.12 23.73 -20.16
CA LEU A 516 2.17 24.49 -21.00
C LEU A 516 0.75 23.89 -20.96
N ASP A 517 0.60 22.59 -20.75
CA ASP A 517 -0.70 21.97 -20.47
C ASP A 517 -1.32 22.39 -19.14
N VAL A 518 -0.50 22.69 -18.13
CA VAL A 518 -0.95 23.24 -16.85
C VAL A 518 -1.22 24.74 -16.96
N VAL A 519 -0.38 25.46 -17.70
CA VAL A 519 -0.47 26.92 -17.86
C VAL A 519 -1.67 27.31 -18.70
N LYS A 520 -2.10 26.51 -19.68
CA LYS A 520 -3.20 26.86 -20.59
C LYS A 520 -4.50 27.24 -19.89
N ASP A 521 -4.77 26.74 -18.69
CA ASP A 521 -5.99 27.05 -17.92
C ASP A 521 -5.88 28.35 -17.10
N HIS A 522 -4.68 28.95 -17.07
CA HIS A 522 -4.30 30.07 -16.21
C HIS A 522 -3.40 31.10 -16.93
N LEU A 523 -3.51 31.21 -18.25
CA LEU A 523 -2.64 32.03 -19.10
C LEU A 523 -3.35 33.30 -19.58
N GLU A 524 -2.92 34.46 -19.13
CA GLU A 524 -3.48 35.74 -19.60
C GLU A 524 -2.86 36.19 -20.92
N SER A 525 -1.54 36.12 -21.04
CA SER A 525 -0.81 36.55 -22.24
C SER A 525 0.59 35.96 -22.30
N VAL A 526 1.24 36.10 -23.47
CA VAL A 526 2.62 35.65 -23.69
C VAL A 526 3.43 36.77 -24.33
N ASP A 527 4.59 37.07 -23.75
CA ASP A 527 5.59 37.98 -24.30
C ASP A 527 6.80 37.18 -24.80
N ILE A 528 7.15 37.33 -26.07
CA ILE A 528 8.30 36.65 -26.68
C ILE A 528 9.39 37.68 -26.97
N THR A 529 10.57 37.48 -26.39
CA THR A 529 11.74 38.35 -26.59
C THR A 529 12.86 37.57 -27.27
N PRO A 530 13.33 37.98 -28.46
CA PRO A 530 14.52 37.40 -29.07
C PRO A 530 15.75 37.52 -28.17
N LEU A 531 16.48 36.43 -27.97
CA LEU A 531 17.79 36.46 -27.32
C LEU A 531 18.82 36.80 -28.39
N ASN A 532 19.44 37.99 -28.27
CA ASN A 532 20.47 38.44 -29.21
C ASN A 532 21.67 37.48 -29.20
N THR A 533 21.74 36.60 -30.19
CA THR A 533 22.99 35.95 -30.57
C THR A 533 23.73 36.87 -31.54
N ALA A 534 24.86 37.42 -31.10
CA ALA A 534 25.81 38.01 -32.03
C ALA A 534 26.43 36.87 -32.84
N SER A 535 25.83 36.48 -33.97
CA SER A 535 26.55 35.78 -35.03
C SER A 535 25.88 35.85 -36.40
N THR A 536 26.75 36.11 -37.37
CA THR A 536 26.56 36.31 -38.80
C THR A 536 26.48 34.98 -39.56
N SER A 537 25.37 34.25 -39.43
CA SER A 537 25.12 33.00 -40.18
C SER A 537 23.62 32.84 -40.47
N THR A 538 23.25 32.73 -41.75
CA THR A 538 21.85 32.73 -42.24
C THR A 538 21.06 31.42 -42.03
N SER A 539 21.30 30.66 -40.95
CA SER A 539 20.56 29.40 -40.73
C SER A 539 20.35 28.96 -39.27
N GLU A 540 20.74 29.74 -38.27
CA GLU A 540 20.37 29.42 -36.87
C GLU A 540 19.05 30.10 -36.51
N LYS A 541 18.06 29.32 -36.04
CA LYS A 541 16.82 29.87 -35.49
C LYS A 541 17.18 30.74 -34.29
N ILE A 542 16.59 31.93 -34.24
CA ILE A 542 16.79 32.86 -33.14
C ILE A 542 16.23 32.24 -31.87
N LYS A 543 17.06 32.09 -30.83
CA LYS A 543 16.62 31.63 -29.51
C LYS A 543 15.70 32.69 -28.90
N GLU A 544 14.57 32.27 -28.34
CA GLU A 544 13.56 33.17 -27.78
C GLU A 544 13.46 32.97 -26.26
N ARG A 545 13.35 34.08 -25.51
CA ARG A 545 12.87 34.10 -24.13
C ARG A 545 11.36 34.24 -24.18
N ILE A 546 10.64 33.29 -23.61
CA ILE A 546 9.18 33.28 -23.57
C ILE A 546 8.74 33.59 -22.15
N LYS A 547 8.00 34.68 -21.95
CA LYS A 547 7.42 35.05 -20.67
C LYS A 547 5.90 34.84 -20.73
N LEU A 548 5.41 33.94 -19.90
CA LEU A 548 3.99 33.62 -19.73
C LEU A 548 3.46 34.43 -18.57
N ASN A 549 2.45 35.29 -18.80
CA ASN A 549 1.79 36.06 -17.76
C ASN A 549 0.61 35.23 -17.22
N ILE A 550 0.67 34.87 -15.94
CA ILE A 550 -0.23 33.92 -15.29
C ILE A 550 -1.36 34.68 -14.58
N LYS A 551 -2.60 34.26 -14.85
CA LYS A 551 -3.78 34.75 -14.15
C LYS A 551 -4.68 33.57 -13.85
N LYS A 552 -4.99 33.39 -12.56
CA LYS A 552 -5.84 32.30 -12.08
C LYS A 552 -7.17 32.27 -12.85
N ASP A 553 -7.56 31.07 -13.25
CA ASP A 553 -8.81 30.74 -13.95
C ASP A 553 -9.06 31.57 -15.23
N ASN A 554 -7.98 31.82 -15.99
CA ASN A 554 -8.02 32.50 -17.29
C ASN A 554 -7.48 31.57 -18.40
N PRO A 555 -8.33 30.74 -19.03
CA PRO A 555 -7.87 29.76 -20.00
C PRO A 555 -7.52 30.39 -21.36
N ASN A 556 -6.37 30.03 -21.91
CA ASN A 556 -5.90 30.43 -23.23
C ASN A 556 -5.12 29.29 -23.91
N VAL A 557 -5.89 28.34 -24.48
CA VAL A 557 -5.37 27.11 -25.11
C VAL A 557 -4.57 27.40 -26.38
N ASP A 558 -4.99 28.39 -27.17
CA ASP A 558 -4.35 28.72 -28.45
C ASP A 558 -2.93 29.26 -28.24
N LEU A 559 -2.74 30.16 -27.26
CA LEU A 559 -1.41 30.67 -26.93
C LEU A 559 -0.51 29.56 -26.40
N ALA A 560 -1.00 28.72 -25.49
CA ALA A 560 -0.21 27.60 -24.96
C ALA A 560 0.21 26.62 -26.07
N THR A 561 -0.70 26.31 -26.99
CA THR A 561 -0.42 25.42 -28.14
C THR A 561 0.59 26.05 -29.10
N GLY A 562 0.45 27.34 -29.41
CA GLY A 562 1.40 28.05 -30.26
C GLY A 562 2.83 28.12 -29.67
N ILE A 563 2.98 28.12 -28.34
CA ILE A 563 4.29 27.99 -27.70
C ILE A 563 4.82 26.56 -27.77
N LYS A 564 3.98 25.52 -27.60
CA LYS A 564 4.42 24.12 -27.74
C LYS A 564 5.05 23.84 -29.10
N GLU A 565 4.48 24.40 -30.16
CA GLU A 565 4.97 24.25 -31.54
C GLU A 565 6.33 24.93 -31.77
N LYS A 566 6.72 25.89 -30.92
CA LYS A 566 8.00 26.61 -30.99
C LYS A 566 9.14 25.88 -30.26
N LEU A 567 8.85 24.92 -29.39
CA LEU A 567 9.87 24.19 -28.63
C LEU A 567 10.60 23.16 -29.50
N GLU A 568 11.91 23.05 -29.34
CA GLU A 568 12.71 22.06 -30.05
C GLU A 568 12.87 20.78 -29.20
N GLU A 569 12.54 19.61 -29.76
CA GLU A 569 12.43 18.34 -29.01
C GLU A 569 13.69 17.96 -28.22
N ASN A 570 14.87 18.29 -28.73
CA ASN A 570 16.16 17.95 -28.12
C ASN A 570 16.78 19.10 -27.30
N GLU A 571 16.12 20.25 -27.22
CA GLU A 571 16.60 21.40 -26.45
C GLU A 571 16.18 21.31 -24.99
N LYS A 572 17.01 21.88 -24.11
CA LYS A 572 16.73 22.03 -22.69
C LYS A 572 16.47 23.49 -22.35
N TYR A 573 15.63 23.72 -21.34
CA TYR A 573 15.16 25.04 -20.96
C TYR A 573 15.44 25.33 -19.49
N ASP A 574 15.69 26.61 -19.19
CA ASP A 574 15.67 27.20 -17.86
C ASP A 574 14.29 27.81 -17.62
N ILE A 575 13.70 27.51 -16.47
CA ILE A 575 12.36 27.99 -16.09
C ILE A 575 12.44 28.74 -14.77
N ALA A 576 11.97 29.99 -14.78
CA ALA A 576 11.94 30.88 -13.63
C ALA A 576 10.53 31.42 -13.36
N ILE A 577 10.20 31.67 -12.09
CA ILE A 577 8.91 32.20 -11.65
C ILE A 577 9.11 33.55 -10.96
N THR A 578 8.19 34.49 -11.21
CA THR A 578 8.03 35.70 -10.39
C THR A 578 6.66 35.69 -9.71
N TYR A 579 6.60 36.22 -8.49
CA TYR A 579 5.38 36.31 -7.70
C TYR A 579 4.93 37.76 -7.58
N SER A 580 3.62 37.97 -7.49
CA SER A 580 3.03 39.25 -7.14
C SER A 580 3.40 39.62 -5.70
N ASP A 581 4.09 40.74 -5.52
CA ASP A 581 4.44 41.28 -4.19
C ASP A 581 3.22 41.58 -3.32
N LYS A 582 2.03 41.72 -3.92
CA LYS A 582 0.78 42.05 -3.24
C LYS A 582 -0.02 40.84 -2.79
N THR A 583 -0.01 39.76 -3.58
CA THR A 583 -0.88 38.59 -3.35
C THR A 583 -0.09 37.32 -3.09
N GLY A 584 1.22 37.30 -3.30
CA GLY A 584 2.05 36.09 -3.25
C GLY A 584 1.76 35.08 -4.35
N ILE A 585 0.78 35.34 -5.23
CA ILE A 585 0.41 34.47 -6.36
C ILE A 585 1.45 34.64 -7.47
N ILE A 586 1.78 33.56 -8.17
CA ILE A 586 2.60 33.61 -9.39
C ILE A 586 2.05 34.63 -10.39
N GLU A 587 2.91 35.52 -10.85
CA GLU A 587 2.57 36.53 -11.86
C GLU A 587 3.13 36.12 -13.22
N THR A 588 4.36 35.61 -13.27
CA THR A 588 5.00 35.30 -14.54
C THR A 588 5.88 34.04 -14.48
N LEU A 589 5.92 33.33 -15.60
CA LEU A 589 6.74 32.16 -15.86
C LEU A 589 7.64 32.46 -17.05
N THR A 590 8.95 32.40 -16.88
CA THR A 590 9.91 32.64 -17.97
C THR A 590 10.54 31.33 -18.40
N ILE A 591 10.48 31.00 -19.69
CA ILE A 591 11.10 29.84 -20.34
C ILE A 591 12.21 30.37 -21.25
N GLU A 592 13.43 29.93 -21.02
CA GLU A 592 14.60 30.29 -21.82
C GLU A 592 15.37 29.05 -22.27
N PRO A 593 15.82 28.97 -23.53
CA PRO A 593 16.82 27.98 -23.93
C PRO A 593 18.05 27.98 -23.02
N ASN A 594 18.40 26.82 -22.47
CA ASN A 594 19.52 26.69 -21.57
C ASN A 594 20.84 27.05 -22.29
N LYS A 595 21.67 27.87 -21.64
CA LYS A 595 22.97 28.32 -22.16
C LYS A 595 24.06 27.30 -21.80
N LYS A 596 24.13 26.20 -22.55
CA LYS A 596 25.33 25.36 -22.59
C LYS A 596 25.82 25.18 -24.01
#